data_AF-A0A937JVK9-F1
#
_entry.id   AF-A0A937JVK9-F1
#
_cell.length_a   1.000
_cell.length_b   1.000
_cell.length_c   1.000
_cell.angle_alpha   90.00
_cell.angle_beta   90.00
_cell.angle_gamma   90.00
#
_symmetry.space_group_name_H-M   'P 1'
#
loop_
_entity.id
_entity.type
_entity.pdbx_description
1 polymer ?
#
loop_
_entity_poly.entity_id
_entity_poly.type
_entity_poly.pdbx_seq_one_letter_code
_entity_poly.pdbx_strand_id
1 'polypeptide(L)'
;MKRYIARLLSLVLVVCIGLMGCASAPEGSMSMTGDYRQDTLAVVNSLRTALELPDNSSEKGAAQAQARQLINDFASRYRREASVGKLPSFTMMRTALNSLAGHYSSYPNRPVPQKLKDRLEMEFKQVEQSIERGA
;
A
#
# COMPACT_ATOMS: atom_id res chain seq x y z
N MET A 1 -5.59 -38.76 -34.49
CA MET A 1 -4.55 -38.57 -33.45
C MET A 1 -4.06 -37.12 -33.34
N LYS A 2 -3.69 -36.43 -34.45
CA LYS A 2 -3.17 -35.04 -34.42
C LYS A 2 -4.10 -33.98 -33.80
N ARG A 3 -5.43 -34.10 -33.98
CA ARG A 3 -6.42 -33.17 -33.42
C ARG A 3 -6.58 -33.24 -31.90
N TYR A 4 -6.36 -34.42 -31.32
CA TYR A 4 -6.43 -34.60 -29.86
C TYR A 4 -5.18 -34.05 -29.19
N ILE A 5 -4.02 -34.23 -29.82
CA ILE A 5 -2.74 -33.64 -29.36
C ILE A 5 -2.81 -32.11 -29.35
N ALA A 6 -3.36 -31.50 -30.41
CA ALA A 6 -3.54 -30.05 -30.47
C ALA A 6 -4.51 -29.51 -29.40
N ARG A 7 -5.59 -30.25 -29.10
CA ARG A 7 -6.56 -29.88 -28.04
C ARG A 7 -5.97 -30.03 -26.64
N LEU A 8 -5.14 -31.05 -26.43
CA LEU A 8 -4.48 -31.29 -25.15
C LEU A 8 -3.40 -30.22 -24.90
N LEU A 9 -2.65 -29.83 -25.94
CA LEU A 9 -1.72 -28.71 -25.89
C LEU A 9 -2.42 -27.37 -25.61
N SER A 10 -3.58 -27.09 -26.22
CA SER A 10 -4.33 -25.86 -25.91
C SER A 10 -4.84 -25.84 -24.47
N LEU A 11 -5.23 -26.99 -23.92
CA LEU A 11 -5.73 -27.09 -22.56
C LEU A 11 -4.59 -26.92 -21.54
N VAL A 12 -3.42 -27.49 -21.82
CA VAL A 12 -2.19 -27.25 -21.04
C VAL A 12 -1.77 -25.79 -21.10
N LEU A 13 -1.83 -25.14 -22.27
CA LEU A 13 -1.50 -23.73 -22.41
C LEU A 13 -2.44 -22.83 -21.58
N VAL A 14 -3.75 -23.10 -21.60
CA VAL A 14 -4.74 -22.35 -20.80
C VAL A 14 -4.51 -22.55 -19.30
N VAL A 15 -4.15 -23.77 -18.87
CA VAL A 15 -3.80 -24.05 -17.47
C VAL A 15 -2.50 -23.36 -17.06
N CYS A 16 -1.47 -23.34 -17.92
CA CYS A 16 -0.22 -22.64 -17.65
C CYS A 16 -0.40 -21.12 -17.56
N ILE A 17 -1.21 -20.52 -18.46
CA ILE A 17 -1.54 -19.08 -18.41
C ILE A 17 -2.41 -18.77 -17.17
N GLY A 18 -3.35 -19.66 -16.81
CA GLY A 18 -4.17 -19.53 -15.61
C GLY A 18 -3.38 -19.63 -14.31
N LEU A 19 -2.29 -20.41 -14.28
CA LEU A 19 -1.41 -20.56 -13.10
C LEU A 19 -0.36 -19.44 -12.98
N MET A 20 0.13 -18.88 -14.10
CA MET A 20 1.04 -17.72 -14.09
C MET A 20 0.32 -16.39 -13.78
N GLY A 21 -1.01 -16.34 -13.92
CA GLY A 21 -1.83 -15.15 -13.64
C GLY A 21 -2.08 -14.83 -12.15
N CYS A 22 -1.63 -15.66 -11.21
CA CYS A 22 -1.84 -15.45 -9.78
C CYS A 22 -0.58 -15.01 -8.99
N ALA A 23 0.55 -14.77 -9.67
CA ALA A 23 1.82 -14.43 -9.01
C ALA A 23 2.40 -13.06 -9.41
N SER A 24 1.67 -12.23 -10.16
CA SER A 24 2.02 -10.82 -10.28
C SER A 24 1.57 -10.11 -9.00
N ALA A 25 2.42 -10.16 -7.98
CA ALA A 25 2.44 -9.11 -6.96
C ALA A 25 2.52 -7.79 -7.73
N PRO A 26 1.53 -6.89 -7.60
CA PRO A 26 1.53 -5.66 -8.39
C PRO A 26 2.80 -4.90 -8.08
N GLU A 27 3.43 -4.30 -9.11
CA GLU A 27 4.59 -3.44 -8.93
C GLU A 27 4.22 -2.31 -7.95
N GLY A 28 4.59 -2.46 -6.68
CA GLY A 28 4.14 -1.61 -5.57
C GLY A 28 3.61 -2.31 -4.32
N SER A 29 3.31 -3.62 -4.36
CA SER A 29 2.93 -4.35 -3.14
C SER A 29 4.17 -4.60 -2.29
N MET A 30 4.33 -3.84 -1.22
CA MET A 30 5.28 -4.19 -0.17
C MET A 30 4.77 -5.45 0.52
N SER A 31 5.59 -6.50 0.53
CA SER A 31 5.27 -7.72 1.27
C SER A 31 5.28 -7.40 2.77
N MET A 32 4.10 -7.29 3.37
CA MET A 32 3.94 -7.05 4.80
C MET A 32 4.42 -8.29 5.56
N THR A 33 5.40 -8.11 6.43
CA THR A 33 6.03 -9.19 7.20
C THR A 33 5.07 -9.77 8.25
N GLY A 34 4.08 -8.98 8.67
CA GLY A 34 3.17 -9.30 9.77
C GLY A 34 3.62 -8.73 11.11
N ASP A 35 4.86 -8.25 11.23
CA ASP A 35 5.28 -7.47 12.40
C ASP A 35 4.70 -6.06 12.28
N TYR A 36 3.70 -5.76 13.11
CA TYR A 36 3.00 -4.47 13.11
C TYR A 36 3.95 -3.27 13.25
N ARG A 37 4.97 -3.38 14.11
CA ARG A 37 5.92 -2.29 14.33
C ARG A 37 6.74 -2.06 13.07
N GLN A 38 7.34 -3.12 12.55
CA GLN A 38 8.21 -3.04 11.37
C GLN A 38 7.43 -2.56 10.14
N ASP A 39 6.27 -3.15 9.89
CA ASP A 39 5.44 -2.84 8.73
C ASP A 39 4.89 -1.40 8.81
N THR A 40 4.51 -0.92 10.00
CA THR A 40 4.04 0.47 10.14
C THR A 40 5.16 1.48 9.86
N LEU A 41 6.37 1.26 10.41
CA LEU A 41 7.51 2.13 10.15
C LEU A 41 7.90 2.13 8.67
N ALA A 42 7.84 0.96 8.02
CA ALA A 42 8.10 0.85 6.59
C ALA A 42 7.07 1.63 5.75
N VAL A 43 5.78 1.51 6.06
CA VAL A 43 4.71 2.26 5.38
C VAL A 43 4.89 3.76 5.59
N VAL A 44 5.16 4.22 6.82
CA VAL A 44 5.42 5.65 7.10
C VAL A 44 6.56 6.18 6.25
N ASN A 45 7.69 5.48 6.22
CA ASN A 45 8.86 5.90 5.44
C ASN A 45 8.56 5.94 3.94
N SER A 46 7.90 4.90 3.40
CA SER A 46 7.54 4.87 1.98
C SER A 46 6.60 6.01 1.60
N LEU A 47 5.64 6.37 2.45
CA LEU A 47 4.71 7.47 2.20
C LEU A 47 5.39 8.83 2.31
N ARG A 48 6.32 9.03 3.25
CA ARG A 48 7.15 10.25 3.31
C ARG A 48 7.94 10.44 2.02
N THR A 49 8.65 9.41 1.57
CA THR A 49 9.40 9.48 0.31
C THR A 49 8.48 9.80 -0.88
N ALA A 50 7.29 9.21 -0.94
CA ALA A 50 6.32 9.52 -2.00
C ALA A 50 5.81 10.98 -1.94
N LEU A 51 5.69 11.58 -0.75
CA LEU A 51 5.24 12.95 -0.55
C LEU A 51 6.32 14.01 -0.85
N GLU A 52 7.59 13.62 -0.75
CA GLU A 52 8.76 14.45 -1.06
C GLU A 52 9.07 14.53 -2.57
N LEU A 53 8.48 13.65 -3.39
CA LEU A 53 8.68 13.68 -4.84
C LEU A 53 8.28 15.04 -5.45
N PRO A 54 9.09 15.58 -6.39
CA PRO A 54 8.77 16.82 -7.07
C PRO A 54 7.43 16.74 -7.80
N ASP A 55 6.66 17.83 -7.75
CA ASP A 55 5.30 17.84 -8.29
C ASP A 55 5.23 17.59 -9.81
N ASN A 56 6.33 17.86 -10.52
CA ASN A 56 6.47 17.74 -11.98
C ASN A 56 7.17 16.43 -12.41
N SER A 57 7.40 15.47 -11.50
CA SER A 57 8.02 14.20 -11.84
C SER A 57 7.05 13.27 -12.58
N SER A 58 7.55 12.56 -13.60
CA SER A 58 6.79 11.50 -14.30
C SER A 58 6.45 10.32 -13.39
N GLU A 59 7.21 10.14 -12.31
CA GLU A 59 7.07 9.04 -11.36
C GLU A 59 5.93 9.24 -10.36
N LYS A 60 5.39 10.46 -10.26
CA LYS A 60 4.37 10.81 -9.27
C LYS A 60 3.10 9.98 -9.37
N GLY A 61 2.64 9.71 -10.60
CA GLY A 61 1.47 8.85 -10.82
C GLY A 61 1.69 7.43 -10.30
N ALA A 62 2.88 6.88 -10.55
CA ALA A 62 3.27 5.57 -10.03
C ALA A 62 3.38 5.59 -8.50
N ALA A 63 4.02 6.60 -7.92
CA ALA A 63 4.15 6.76 -6.47
C ALA A 63 2.78 6.90 -5.77
N GLN A 64 1.83 7.62 -6.36
CA GLN A 64 0.46 7.71 -5.85
C GLN A 64 -0.27 6.36 -5.91
N ALA A 65 -0.09 5.61 -7.01
CA ALA A 65 -0.69 4.28 -7.15
C ALA A 65 -0.11 3.30 -6.10
N GLN A 66 1.21 3.31 -5.93
CA GLN A 66 1.90 2.53 -4.89
C GLN A 66 1.44 2.92 -3.49
N ALA A 67 1.33 4.23 -3.18
CA ALA A 67 0.83 4.70 -1.90
C ALA A 67 -0.58 4.20 -1.61
N ARG A 68 -1.48 4.21 -2.61
CA ARG A 68 -2.84 3.65 -2.46
C ARG A 68 -2.82 2.14 -2.20
N GLN A 69 -1.95 1.41 -2.89
CA GLN A 69 -1.79 -0.03 -2.68
C GLN A 69 -1.28 -0.32 -1.26
N LEU A 70 -0.22 0.38 -0.82
CA LEU A 70 0.30 0.27 0.54
C LEU A 70 -0.75 0.55 1.62
N ILE A 71 -1.57 1.59 1.42
CA ILE A 71 -2.69 1.91 2.33
C ILE A 71 -3.67 0.73 2.43
N ASN A 72 -4.04 0.16 1.28
CA ASN A 72 -4.98 -0.97 1.21
C ASN A 72 -4.39 -2.25 1.81
N ASP A 73 -3.13 -2.56 1.52
CA ASP A 73 -2.43 -3.75 2.01
C ASP A 73 -2.27 -3.69 3.53
N PHE A 74 -1.83 -2.55 4.05
CA PHE A 74 -1.71 -2.30 5.48
C PHE A 74 -3.07 -2.44 6.19
N ALA A 75 -4.11 -1.79 5.65
CA ALA A 75 -5.45 -1.87 6.22
C ALA A 75 -6.01 -3.29 6.16
N SER A 76 -5.82 -4.00 5.05
CA SER A 76 -6.30 -5.37 4.85
C SER A 76 -5.64 -6.36 5.82
N ARG A 77 -4.32 -6.20 6.02
CA ARG A 77 -3.52 -7.04 6.93
C ARG A 77 -3.97 -6.87 8.38
N TYR A 78 -4.01 -5.63 8.87
CA TYR A 78 -4.17 -5.36 10.31
C TYR A 78 -5.62 -5.15 10.76
N ARG A 79 -6.59 -4.95 9.86
CA ARG A 79 -8.01 -4.77 10.26
C ARG A 79 -8.61 -5.94 11.03
N ARG A 80 -8.10 -7.17 10.83
CA ARG A 80 -8.62 -8.39 11.47
C ARG A 80 -7.91 -8.72 12.78
N GLU A 81 -6.79 -8.07 13.06
CA GLU A 81 -5.99 -8.28 14.26
C GLU A 81 -6.55 -7.44 15.41
N ALA A 82 -7.33 -8.07 16.30
CA ALA A 82 -8.02 -7.37 17.39
C ALA A 82 -7.04 -6.74 18.40
N SER A 83 -5.82 -7.27 18.53
CA SER A 83 -4.74 -6.70 19.34
C SER A 83 -4.25 -5.37 18.77
N VAL A 84 -3.99 -5.34 17.45
CA VAL A 84 -3.54 -4.14 16.72
C VAL A 84 -4.65 -3.10 16.62
N GLY A 85 -5.90 -3.54 16.42
CA GLY A 85 -7.07 -2.65 16.29
C GLY A 85 -7.32 -1.75 17.50
N LYS A 86 -6.80 -2.11 18.69
CA LYS A 86 -6.92 -1.33 19.93
C LYS A 86 -5.78 -0.34 20.15
N LEU A 87 -4.72 -0.43 19.34
CA LEU A 87 -3.54 0.40 19.49
C LEU A 87 -3.86 1.85 19.05
N PRO A 88 -3.50 2.86 19.86
CA PRO A 88 -3.62 4.26 19.47
C PRO A 88 -2.84 4.54 18.18
N SER A 89 -1.64 3.97 18.04
CA SER A 89 -0.80 4.05 16.84
C SER A 89 -1.55 3.61 15.58
N PHE A 90 -2.31 2.51 15.66
CA PHE A 90 -3.09 2.01 14.52
C PHE A 90 -4.24 2.95 14.14
N THR A 91 -4.94 3.50 15.13
CA THR A 91 -6.05 4.42 14.90
C THR A 91 -5.58 5.74 14.28
N MET A 92 -4.46 6.28 14.77
CA MET A 92 -3.82 7.47 14.21
C MET A 92 -3.36 7.21 12.77
N MET A 93 -2.68 6.09 12.54
CA MET A 93 -2.22 5.69 11.21
C MET A 93 -3.39 5.58 10.23
N ARG A 94 -4.49 4.92 10.61
CA ARG A 94 -5.70 4.84 9.76
C ARG A 94 -6.26 6.21 9.39
N THR A 95 -6.26 7.16 10.32
CA THR A 95 -6.75 8.52 10.06
C THR A 95 -5.86 9.23 9.03
N ALA A 96 -4.54 9.10 9.16
CA ALA A 96 -3.57 9.63 8.22
C ALA A 96 -3.74 9.02 6.82
N LEU A 97 -3.76 7.69 6.76
CA LEU A 97 -3.90 6.93 5.51
C LEU A 97 -5.22 7.24 4.80
N ASN A 98 -6.34 7.31 5.53
CA ASN A 98 -7.64 7.65 4.95
C ASN A 98 -7.67 9.07 4.38
N SER A 99 -7.00 10.02 5.04
CA SER A 99 -6.92 11.40 4.57
C SER A 99 -6.11 11.50 3.27
N LEU A 100 -5.00 10.78 3.18
CA LEU A 100 -4.18 10.71 1.97
C LEU A 100 -4.91 9.99 0.82
N ALA A 101 -5.53 8.84 1.12
CA ALA A 101 -6.33 8.10 0.14
C ALA A 101 -7.50 8.93 -0.39
N GLY A 102 -8.19 9.68 0.49
CA GLY A 102 -9.27 10.60 0.14
C GLY A 102 -8.79 11.68 -0.82
N HIS A 103 -7.66 12.34 -0.52
CA HIS A 103 -7.07 13.33 -1.43
C HIS A 103 -6.76 12.74 -2.80
N TYR A 104 -6.09 11.58 -2.84
CA TYR A 104 -5.80 10.95 -4.12
C TYR A 104 -7.06 10.55 -4.88
N SER A 105 -8.11 10.07 -4.21
CA SER A 105 -9.37 9.70 -4.87
C SER A 105 -10.11 10.91 -5.44
N SER A 106 -10.17 12.01 -4.70
CA SER A 106 -10.91 13.21 -5.12
C SER A 106 -10.13 14.06 -6.13
N TYR A 107 -8.80 14.10 -6.01
CA TYR A 107 -7.95 14.98 -6.81
C TYR A 107 -6.70 14.25 -7.35
N PRO A 108 -6.87 13.25 -8.25
CA PRO A 108 -5.76 12.44 -8.75
C PRO A 108 -4.68 13.27 -9.46
N ASN A 109 -5.09 14.30 -10.21
CA ASN A 109 -4.18 15.15 -10.98
C ASN A 109 -3.69 16.40 -10.22
N ARG A 110 -3.97 16.51 -8.91
CA ARG A 110 -3.51 17.65 -8.11
C ARG A 110 -2.46 17.25 -7.08
N PRO A 111 -1.46 18.11 -6.84
CA PRO A 111 -0.52 17.90 -5.75
C PRO A 111 -1.24 17.86 -4.39
N VAL A 112 -0.65 17.12 -3.45
CA VAL A 112 -1.10 17.10 -2.06
C VAL A 112 -0.87 18.50 -1.47
N PRO A 113 -1.89 19.18 -0.92
CA PRO A 113 -1.74 20.51 -0.35
C PRO A 113 -0.72 20.52 0.80
N GLN A 114 0.07 21.59 0.92
CA GLN A 114 1.11 21.68 1.96
C GLN A 114 0.55 21.46 3.37
N LYS A 115 -0.62 22.05 3.68
CA LYS A 115 -1.31 21.83 4.96
C LYS A 115 -1.60 20.36 5.26
N LEU A 116 -1.93 19.57 4.24
CA LEU A 116 -2.16 18.13 4.40
C LEU A 116 -0.84 17.39 4.59
N LYS A 117 0.22 17.76 3.86
CA LYS A 117 1.57 17.20 4.08
C LYS A 117 2.06 17.45 5.51
N ASP A 118 1.95 18.68 5.99
CA ASP A 118 2.38 19.05 7.35
C ASP A 118 1.60 18.27 8.41
N ARG A 119 0.29 18.09 8.21
CA ARG A 119 -0.54 17.30 9.12
C ARG A 119 -0.16 15.83 9.13
N LEU A 120 0.02 15.23 7.95
CA LEU A 120 0.46 13.85 7.81
C LEU A 120 1.82 13.63 8.48
N GLU A 121 2.75 14.58 8.32
CA GLU A 121 4.06 14.51 8.96
C GLU A 121 3.98 14.52 10.50
N MET A 122 3.10 15.36 11.06
CA MET A 122 2.83 15.34 12.51
C MET A 122 2.20 14.03 12.98
N GLU A 123 1.25 13.48 12.21
CA GLU A 123 0.59 12.20 12.50
C GLU A 123 1.59 11.04 12.43
N PHE A 124 2.46 11.02 11.41
CA PHE A 124 3.52 10.02 11.26
C PHE A 124 4.51 10.04 12.42
N LYS A 125 4.97 11.23 12.84
CA LYS A 125 5.85 11.35 14.02
C LYS A 125 5.21 10.82 15.30
N GLN A 126 3.91 11.06 15.48
CA GLN A 126 3.18 10.55 16.65
C GLN A 126 3.05 9.02 16.60
N VAL A 127 2.79 8.45 15.42
CA VAL A 127 2.75 7.00 15.22
C VAL A 127 4.11 6.37 15.54
N GLU A 128 5.21 6.95 15.04
CA GLU A 128 6.58 6.47 15.31
C GLU A 128 6.88 6.45 16.82
N GLN A 129 6.61 7.56 17.51
CA GLN A 129 6.82 7.66 18.96
C GLN A 129 5.96 6.66 19.75
N SER A 130 4.72 6.41 19.31
CA SER A 130 3.85 5.42 19.94
C SER A 130 4.41 4.02 19.79
N ILE A 131 4.87 3.67 18.58
CA ILE A 131 5.45 2.38 18.25
C ILE A 131 6.76 2.11 19.01
N GLU A 132 7.61 3.12 19.17
CA GLU A 132 8.84 3.05 19.97
C GLU A 132 8.54 2.76 21.44
N ARG A 133 7.45 3.33 21.97
CA ARG A 133 6.99 3.07 23.34
C ARG A 133 6.28 1.72 23.49
N GLY A 134 6.06 0.99 22.40
CA GLY A 134 5.37 -0.30 22.39
C GLY A 134 3.84 -0.20 22.47
N ALA A 135 3.27 0.93 22.05
CA ALA A 135 1.83 1.23 22.11
C ALA A 135 1.23 1.59 20.75
#